data_AF-A0A8D5ZM38-F1
#
_entry.id   AF-A0A8D5ZM38-F1
#
_cell.length_a   1.000
_cell.length_b   1.000
_cell.length_c   1.000
_cell.angle_alpha   90.00
_cell.angle_beta   90.00
_cell.angle_gamma   90.00
#
_symmetry.space_group_name_H-M   'P 1'
#
loop_
_entity.id
_entity.type
_entity.pdbx_description
1 polymer ?
#
loop_
_entity_poly.entity_id
_entity_poly.type
_entity_poly.pdbx_seq_one_letter_code
_entity_poly.pdbx_strand_id
1 'polypeptide(L)'
;MGAARKWTRRGVLTDYLLQHGALPAYKAADDYLTQAEERLTQRLNRLFEGVQNRLISKLRDLGYIPADPDRRQEFLPEFLGHLYDDPPEEVTRAALEHAEAGRLLTFQELTAFGFTFSYSTFDPWIRARLAEKFYQFSQETARRIVGDVAKNLAESYEMGIGIKEAAVRLREVIDETREYRLRRIARTEVQ
;
A
#
# COMPACT_ATOMS: atom_id res chain seq x y z
N MET A 1 32.09 -39.03 -11.12
CA MET A 1 30.67 -39.33 -10.87
C MET A 1 30.35 -38.92 -9.44
N GLY A 2 29.86 -37.69 -9.23
CA GLY A 2 29.53 -37.14 -7.92
C GLY A 2 28.05 -37.35 -7.61
N ALA A 3 27.74 -38.06 -6.54
CA ALA A 3 26.37 -38.32 -6.12
C ALA A 3 25.71 -37.00 -5.65
N ALA A 4 24.65 -36.59 -6.35
CA ALA A 4 23.77 -35.53 -5.90
C ALA A 4 23.06 -35.98 -4.61
N ARG A 5 23.51 -35.48 -3.45
CA ARG A 5 22.77 -35.60 -2.20
C ARG A 5 21.42 -34.92 -2.40
N LYS A 6 20.32 -35.68 -2.35
CA LYS A 6 18.97 -35.14 -2.20
C LYS A 6 18.89 -34.50 -0.83
N TRP A 7 19.04 -33.19 -0.77
CA TRP A 7 18.86 -32.39 0.44
C TRP A 7 17.37 -32.38 0.79
N THR A 8 16.98 -33.22 1.74
CA THR A 8 15.65 -33.17 2.36
C THR A 8 15.55 -31.89 3.18
N ARG A 9 14.64 -30.98 2.80
CA ARG A 9 14.40 -29.65 3.42
C ARG A 9 14.21 -29.65 4.95
N ARG A 10 14.02 -30.80 5.61
CA ARG A 10 13.77 -30.96 7.05
C ARG A 10 14.98 -30.72 7.98
N GLY A 11 16.22 -30.90 7.51
CA GLY A 11 17.41 -30.78 8.40
C GLY A 11 18.00 -29.36 8.48
N VAL A 12 17.89 -28.60 7.39
CA VAL A 12 18.59 -27.31 7.24
C VAL A 12 18.03 -26.21 8.14
N LEU A 13 16.72 -26.23 8.39
CA LEU A 13 16.05 -25.18 9.16
C LEU A 13 16.32 -25.30 10.67
N THR A 14 16.34 -26.54 11.18
CA THR A 14 16.56 -26.85 12.60
C THR A 14 18.00 -26.58 13.02
N ASP A 15 18.97 -27.00 12.20
CA ASP A 15 20.38 -26.72 12.43
C ASP A 15 20.67 -25.20 12.37
N TYR A 16 20.00 -24.49 11.45
CA TYR A 16 20.12 -23.04 11.34
C TYR A 16 19.52 -22.31 12.56
N LEU A 17 18.33 -22.71 13.01
CA LEU A 17 17.69 -22.13 14.20
C LEU A 17 18.52 -22.35 15.47
N LEU A 18 19.10 -23.53 15.62
CA LEU A 18 19.99 -23.87 16.72
C LEU A 18 21.31 -23.08 16.68
N GLN A 19 21.82 -22.73 15.48
CA GLN A 19 23.05 -21.96 15.32
C GLN A 19 22.88 -20.44 15.39
N HIS A 20 21.75 -19.90 14.90
CA HIS A 20 21.60 -18.45 14.67
C HIS A 20 20.52 -17.80 15.53
N GLY A 21 19.72 -18.57 16.28
CA GLY A 21 18.75 -18.06 17.25
C GLY A 21 17.53 -17.34 16.64
N ALA A 22 17.50 -17.16 15.32
CA ALA A 22 16.39 -16.59 14.58
C ALA A 22 16.28 -17.27 13.22
N LEU A 23 15.06 -17.42 12.70
CA LEU A 23 14.86 -17.82 11.30
C LEU A 23 15.46 -16.70 10.44
N PRO A 24 16.28 -17.03 9.43
CA PRO A 24 16.48 -16.07 8.36
C PRO A 24 15.10 -15.93 7.73
N ALA A 25 14.62 -14.70 7.54
CA ALA A 25 13.41 -14.46 6.77
C ALA A 25 13.68 -15.01 5.36
N TYR A 26 13.38 -16.30 5.13
CA TYR A 26 13.51 -16.94 3.83
C TYR A 26 12.44 -16.31 2.96
N LYS A 27 12.87 -15.26 2.29
CA LYS A 27 12.16 -14.46 1.31
C LYS A 27 11.96 -15.26 0.02
N ALA A 28 11.50 -16.51 0.13
CA ALA A 28 10.76 -17.11 -0.96
C ALA A 28 9.49 -16.28 -1.05
N ALA A 29 9.29 -15.58 -2.16
CA ALA A 29 8.05 -14.84 -2.39
C ALA A 29 6.90 -15.85 -2.25
N ASP A 30 6.22 -15.80 -1.11
CA ASP A 30 5.04 -16.61 -0.88
C ASP A 30 4.01 -16.15 -1.93
N ASP A 31 3.54 -17.08 -2.76
CA ASP A 31 2.55 -16.78 -3.80
C ASP A 31 1.32 -16.09 -3.16
N TYR A 32 1.02 -16.42 -1.90
CA TYR A 32 -0.02 -15.76 -1.12
C TYR A 32 0.26 -14.27 -0.88
N LEU A 33 1.48 -13.92 -0.45
CA LEU A 33 1.90 -12.52 -0.25
C LEU A 33 1.84 -11.76 -1.56
N THR A 34 2.35 -12.35 -2.64
CA THR A 34 2.37 -11.73 -3.97
C THR A 34 0.95 -11.44 -4.46
N GLN A 35 0.04 -12.41 -4.36
CA GLN A 35 -1.36 -12.24 -4.77
C GLN A 35 -2.10 -11.16 -3.98
N ALA A 36 -1.70 -10.94 -2.74
CA ALA A 36 -2.39 -10.02 -1.87
C ALA A 36 -1.81 -8.60 -1.93
N GLU A 37 -0.49 -8.46 -2.13
CA GLU A 37 0.13 -7.23 -2.63
C GLU A 37 -0.55 -6.78 -3.94
N GLU A 38 -0.79 -7.71 -4.87
CA GLU A 38 -1.47 -7.42 -6.13
C GLU A 38 -2.94 -7.00 -5.93
N ARG A 39 -3.69 -7.72 -5.09
CA ARG A 39 -5.08 -7.35 -4.75
C ARG A 39 -5.17 -5.96 -4.12
N LEU A 40 -4.31 -5.65 -3.16
CA LEU A 40 -4.25 -4.32 -2.54
C LEU A 40 -3.89 -3.25 -3.58
N THR A 41 -2.88 -3.52 -4.41
CA THR A 41 -2.48 -2.62 -5.50
C THR A 41 -3.65 -2.34 -6.46
N GLN A 42 -4.42 -3.35 -6.84
CA GLN A 42 -5.60 -3.18 -7.70
C GLN A 42 -6.70 -2.35 -7.03
N ARG A 43 -6.97 -2.56 -5.73
CA ARG A 43 -7.97 -1.77 -4.99
C ARG A 43 -7.57 -0.31 -4.89
N LEU A 44 -6.32 -0.05 -4.50
CA LEU A 44 -5.78 1.31 -4.44
C LEU A 44 -5.83 1.97 -5.83
N ASN A 45 -5.41 1.26 -6.88
CA ASN A 45 -5.47 1.79 -8.24
C ASN A 45 -6.88 2.23 -8.67
N ARG A 46 -7.93 1.48 -8.31
CA ARG A 46 -9.32 1.86 -8.61
C ARG A 46 -9.74 3.13 -7.87
N LEU A 47 -9.35 3.28 -6.61
CA LEU A 47 -9.61 4.50 -5.83
C LEU A 47 -8.96 5.72 -6.51
N PHE A 48 -7.68 5.58 -6.86
CA PHE A 48 -6.92 6.67 -7.51
C PHE A 48 -7.44 7.01 -8.91
N GLU A 49 -7.81 6.01 -9.72
CA GLU A 49 -8.39 6.24 -11.04
C GLU A 49 -9.74 6.97 -10.96
N GLY A 50 -10.58 6.63 -9.98
CA GLY A 50 -11.83 7.34 -9.73
C GLY A 50 -11.60 8.82 -9.39
N VAL A 51 -10.61 9.11 -8.53
CA VAL A 51 -10.24 10.48 -8.16
C VAL A 51 -9.66 11.24 -9.35
N GLN A 52 -8.75 10.64 -10.09
CA GLN A 52 -8.13 11.21 -11.29
C GLN A 52 -9.16 11.62 -12.33
N ASN A 53 -10.08 10.71 -12.65
CA ASN A 53 -11.11 10.96 -13.67
C ASN A 53 -12.04 12.10 -13.27
N ARG A 54 -12.48 12.15 -12.00
CA ARG A 54 -13.31 13.24 -11.49
C ARG A 54 -12.58 14.59 -11.53
N LEU A 55 -11.33 14.61 -11.08
CA LEU A 55 -10.51 15.82 -11.02
C LEU A 55 -10.25 16.39 -12.42
N ILE A 56 -9.85 15.53 -13.37
CA ILE A 56 -9.61 15.93 -14.77
C ILE A 56 -10.91 16.39 -15.45
N SER A 57 -12.03 15.69 -15.23
CA SER A 57 -13.32 16.10 -15.78
C SER A 57 -13.70 17.50 -15.30
N LYS A 58 -13.62 17.73 -13.98
CA LYS A 58 -13.97 19.01 -13.39
C LYS A 58 -13.07 20.16 -13.89
N LEU A 59 -11.77 19.92 -14.01
CA LEU A 59 -10.84 20.89 -14.59
C LEU A 59 -11.21 21.25 -16.03
N ARG A 60 -11.62 20.27 -16.84
CA ARG A 60 -12.11 20.50 -18.20
C ARG A 60 -13.42 21.27 -18.21
N ASP A 61 -14.34 20.95 -17.30
CA ASP A 61 -15.64 21.63 -17.18
C ASP A 61 -15.48 23.09 -16.78
N LEU A 62 -14.51 23.40 -15.91
CA LEU A 62 -14.14 24.77 -15.56
C LEU A 62 -13.53 25.52 -16.75
N GLY A 63 -12.77 24.83 -17.60
CA GLY A 63 -12.10 25.42 -18.76
C GLY A 63 -10.88 26.28 -18.41
N TYR A 64 -10.57 26.45 -17.12
CA TYR A 64 -9.40 27.17 -16.61
C TYR A 64 -8.90 26.54 -15.32
N ILE A 65 -7.63 26.82 -14.99
CA ILE A 65 -7.04 26.47 -13.69
C ILE A 65 -7.32 27.63 -12.73
N PRO A 66 -7.90 27.41 -11.54
CA PRO A 66 -8.14 28.50 -10.59
C PRO A 66 -6.84 29.26 -10.29
N ALA A 67 -6.85 30.56 -10.56
CA ALA A 67 -5.70 31.45 -10.38
C ALA A 67 -5.39 31.69 -8.90
N ASP A 68 -6.46 31.80 -8.12
CA ASP A 68 -6.44 32.11 -6.70
C ASP A 68 -6.05 30.87 -5.88
N PRO A 69 -5.02 30.97 -5.00
CA PRO A 69 -4.61 29.88 -4.12
C PRO A 69 -5.74 29.34 -3.24
N ASP A 70 -6.61 30.23 -2.74
CA ASP A 70 -7.71 29.84 -1.86
C ASP A 70 -8.75 29.02 -2.63
N ARG A 71 -9.14 29.47 -3.83
CA ARG A 71 -9.98 28.65 -4.73
C ARG A 71 -9.35 27.32 -5.13
N ARG A 72 -8.02 27.24 -5.30
CA ARG A 72 -7.35 25.94 -5.53
C ARG A 72 -7.46 25.04 -4.30
N GLN A 73 -7.31 25.58 -3.09
CA GLN A 73 -7.49 24.83 -1.86
C GLN A 73 -8.94 24.43 -1.61
N GLU A 74 -9.93 25.22 -2.02
CA GLU A 74 -11.36 24.85 -1.92
C GLU A 74 -11.75 23.78 -2.94
N PHE A 75 -11.09 23.76 -4.10
CA PHE A 75 -11.34 22.81 -5.17
C PHE A 75 -10.90 21.39 -4.82
N LEU A 76 -9.79 21.24 -4.11
CA LEU A 76 -9.16 19.94 -3.86
C LEU A 76 -9.93 19.02 -2.89
N PRO A 77 -10.50 19.50 -1.76
CA PRO A 77 -11.25 18.67 -0.83
C PRO A 77 -12.43 17.91 -1.44
N GLU A 78 -13.13 18.48 -2.43
CA GLU A 78 -14.26 17.82 -3.13
C GLU A 78 -13.82 16.49 -3.77
N PHE A 79 -12.57 16.40 -4.24
CA PHE A 79 -12.06 15.24 -4.96
C PHE A 79 -11.11 14.38 -4.13
N LEU A 80 -10.34 15.01 -3.26
CA LEU A 80 -9.27 14.39 -2.49
C LEU A 80 -9.69 14.05 -1.06
N GLY A 81 -10.86 14.51 -0.60
CA GLY A 81 -11.41 14.14 0.72
C GLY A 81 -11.42 12.63 0.94
N HIS A 82 -11.93 11.89 -0.05
CA HIS A 82 -11.95 10.42 -0.03
C HIS A 82 -10.56 9.77 0.00
N LEU A 83 -9.50 10.44 -0.47
CA LEU A 83 -8.14 9.92 -0.37
C LEU A 83 -7.59 9.93 1.06
N TYR A 84 -8.16 10.74 1.96
CA TYR A 84 -7.74 10.76 3.36
C TYR A 84 -8.31 9.60 4.18
N ASP A 85 -9.42 9.01 3.74
CA ASP A 85 -10.13 7.97 4.49
C ASP A 85 -10.04 6.61 3.79
N ASP A 86 -10.35 6.52 2.49
CA ASP A 86 -10.50 5.23 1.80
C ASP A 86 -9.16 4.47 1.67
N PRO A 87 -8.03 5.06 1.20
CA PRO A 87 -6.77 4.35 1.11
C PRO A 87 -6.22 3.90 2.47
N PRO A 88 -6.28 4.70 3.55
CA PRO A 88 -5.93 4.22 4.88
C PRO A 88 -6.75 3.04 5.38
N GLU A 89 -8.06 3.04 5.15
CA GLU A 89 -8.91 1.90 5.51
C GLU A 89 -8.56 0.64 4.72
N GLU A 90 -8.36 0.76 3.39
CA GLU A 90 -7.99 -0.36 2.53
C GLU A 90 -6.65 -1.00 2.94
N VAL A 91 -5.64 -0.16 3.15
CA VAL A 91 -4.31 -0.61 3.58
C VAL A 91 -4.39 -1.28 4.96
N THR A 92 -5.08 -0.66 5.91
CA THR A 92 -5.24 -1.18 7.26
C THR A 92 -5.91 -2.54 7.25
N ARG A 93 -6.99 -2.70 6.49
CA ARG A 93 -7.70 -3.96 6.36
C ARG A 93 -6.81 -5.04 5.77
N ALA A 94 -6.13 -4.77 4.65
CA ALA A 94 -5.24 -5.73 4.01
C ALA A 94 -4.09 -6.15 4.96
N ALA A 95 -3.47 -5.19 5.65
CA ALA A 95 -2.39 -5.45 6.58
C ALA A 95 -2.83 -6.33 7.77
N LEU A 96 -4.04 -6.13 8.29
CA LEU A 96 -4.62 -6.99 9.33
C LEU A 96 -4.91 -8.40 8.83
N GLU A 97 -5.53 -8.54 7.65
CA GLU A 97 -5.78 -9.84 7.01
C GLU A 97 -4.46 -10.62 6.82
N HIS A 98 -3.39 -9.90 6.46
CA HIS A 98 -2.05 -10.47 6.33
C HIS A 98 -1.42 -10.89 7.64
N ALA A 99 -1.48 -10.03 8.65
CA ALA A 99 -0.94 -10.35 9.97
C ALA A 99 -1.63 -11.60 10.55
N GLU A 100 -2.94 -11.75 10.33
CA GLU A 100 -3.71 -12.93 10.76
C GLU A 100 -3.29 -14.18 9.98
N ALA A 101 -3.16 -14.08 8.66
CA ALA A 101 -2.71 -15.20 7.82
C ALA A 101 -1.28 -15.64 8.17
N GLY A 102 -0.34 -14.70 8.32
CA GLY A 102 1.04 -14.99 8.73
C GLY A 102 1.10 -15.69 10.09
N ARG A 103 0.30 -15.23 11.05
CA ARG A 103 0.19 -15.86 12.37
C ARG A 103 -0.35 -17.29 12.28
N LEU A 104 -1.37 -17.53 11.46
CA LEU A 104 -1.91 -18.87 11.24
C LEU A 104 -0.86 -19.82 10.63
N LEU A 105 -0.10 -19.36 9.63
CA LEU A 105 0.96 -20.15 9.01
C LEU A 105 2.05 -20.50 10.04
N THR A 106 2.53 -19.53 10.81
CA THR A 106 3.48 -19.78 11.90
C THR A 106 2.94 -20.81 12.90
N PHE A 107 1.66 -20.73 13.24
CA PHE A 107 1.04 -21.68 14.15
C PHE A 107 0.98 -23.10 13.57
N GLN A 108 0.63 -23.24 12.29
CA GLN A 108 0.62 -24.52 11.59
C GLN A 108 2.02 -25.14 11.54
N GLU A 109 3.05 -24.34 11.28
CA GLU A 109 4.45 -24.77 11.30
C GLU A 109 4.85 -25.27 12.69
N LEU A 110 4.58 -24.48 13.73
CA LEU A 110 4.88 -24.87 15.12
C LEU A 110 4.16 -26.16 15.52
N THR A 111 2.90 -26.33 15.11
CA THR A 111 2.15 -27.56 15.35
C THR A 111 2.78 -28.75 14.63
N ALA A 112 3.24 -28.56 13.39
CA ALA A 112 3.94 -29.60 12.63
C ALA A 112 5.28 -30.01 13.26
N PHE A 113 5.91 -29.12 14.05
CA PHE A 113 7.09 -29.42 14.86
C PHE A 113 6.77 -30.11 16.20
N GLY A 114 5.50 -30.41 16.48
CA GLY A 114 5.08 -31.12 17.68
C GLY A 114 4.82 -30.22 18.89
N PHE A 115 4.85 -28.90 18.72
CA PHE A 115 4.42 -27.98 19.77
C PHE A 115 2.90 -27.93 19.85
N THR A 116 2.37 -27.90 21.07
CA THR A 116 0.93 -27.77 21.32
C THR A 116 0.65 -26.35 21.80
N PHE A 117 -0.13 -25.61 21.02
CA PHE A 117 -0.57 -24.27 21.34
C PHE A 117 -2.10 -24.18 21.13
N SER A 118 -2.75 -23.16 21.67
CA SER A 118 -4.12 -22.80 21.31
C SER A 118 -4.09 -21.64 20.32
N TYR A 119 -4.63 -21.83 19.11
CA TYR A 119 -4.75 -20.72 18.16
C TYR A 119 -5.80 -19.74 18.67
N SER A 120 -5.43 -18.47 18.75
CA SER A 120 -6.37 -17.37 18.94
C SER A 120 -6.09 -16.32 17.88
N THR A 121 -7.11 -15.54 17.53
CA THR A 121 -6.91 -14.30 16.78
C THR A 121 -6.06 -13.31 17.59
N PHE A 122 -5.70 -12.18 17.00
CA PHE A 122 -5.13 -11.08 17.79
C PHE A 122 -6.07 -10.70 18.92
N ASP A 123 -5.47 -10.44 20.08
CA ASP A 123 -6.18 -9.75 21.15
C ASP A 123 -6.71 -8.41 20.60
N PRO A 124 -7.93 -7.98 20.96
CA PRO A 124 -8.53 -6.75 20.45
C PRO A 124 -7.63 -5.52 20.59
N TRP A 125 -6.85 -5.42 21.67
CA TRP A 125 -5.93 -4.31 21.89
C TRP A 125 -4.76 -4.34 20.89
N ILE A 126 -4.17 -5.51 20.62
CA ILE A 126 -3.10 -5.67 19.63
C ILE A 126 -3.63 -5.34 18.23
N ARG A 127 -4.83 -5.84 17.90
CA ARG A 127 -5.49 -5.57 16.63
C ARG A 127 -5.71 -4.07 16.43
N ALA A 128 -6.20 -3.36 17.45
CA ALA A 128 -6.41 -1.92 17.41
C ALA A 128 -5.09 -1.15 17.21
N ARG A 129 -4.00 -1.57 17.87
CA ARG A 129 -2.67 -0.95 17.71
C ARG A 129 -2.07 -1.16 16.32
N LEU A 130 -2.22 -2.36 15.76
CA LEU A 130 -1.82 -2.64 14.39
C LEU A 130 -2.63 -1.76 13.41
N ALA A 131 -3.95 -1.70 13.62
CA ALA A 131 -4.82 -0.88 12.79
C ALA A 131 -4.42 0.60 12.80
N GLU A 132 -4.22 1.17 13.99
CA GLU A 132 -3.80 2.56 14.17
C GLU A 132 -2.48 2.86 13.44
N LYS A 133 -1.49 1.97 13.55
CA LYS A 133 -0.19 2.13 12.90
C LYS A 133 -0.31 2.17 11.38
N PHE A 134 -0.99 1.20 10.78
CA PHE A 134 -1.17 1.11 9.33
C PHE A 134 -2.00 2.28 8.78
N TYR A 135 -3.02 2.69 9.54
CA TYR A 135 -3.84 3.83 9.20
C TYR A 135 -3.03 5.14 9.18
N GLN A 136 -2.19 5.39 10.20
CA GLN A 136 -1.33 6.58 10.26
C GLN A 136 -0.32 6.63 9.10
N PHE A 137 0.31 5.51 8.77
CA PHE A 137 1.25 5.44 7.65
C PHE A 137 0.59 5.75 6.30
N SER A 138 -0.60 5.18 6.07
CA SER A 138 -1.34 5.43 4.83
C SER A 138 -1.85 6.87 4.74
N GLN A 139 -2.31 7.47 5.85
CA GLN A 139 -2.69 8.89 5.88
C GLN A 139 -1.56 9.82 5.46
N GLU A 140 -0.34 9.55 5.94
CA GLU A 140 0.84 10.33 5.55
C GLU A 140 1.12 10.20 4.04
N THR A 141 0.87 9.03 3.47
CA THR A 141 0.99 8.85 2.03
C THR A 141 -0.10 9.60 1.27
N ALA A 142 -1.35 9.54 1.72
CA ALA A 142 -2.44 10.32 1.13
C ALA A 142 -2.12 11.82 1.13
N ARG A 143 -1.64 12.37 2.26
CA ARG A 143 -1.22 13.79 2.36
C ARG A 143 -0.20 14.18 1.31
N ARG A 144 0.81 13.34 1.07
CA ARG A 144 1.84 13.61 0.05
C ARG A 144 1.25 13.66 -1.35
N ILE A 145 0.32 12.76 -1.66
CA ILE A 145 -0.32 12.72 -2.98
C ILE A 145 -1.17 13.97 -3.20
N VAL A 146 -1.91 14.39 -2.18
CA VAL A 146 -2.65 15.66 -2.22
C VAL A 146 -1.70 16.84 -2.43
N GLY A 147 -0.56 16.86 -1.74
CA GLY A 147 0.48 17.86 -1.91
C GLY A 147 1.02 17.93 -3.33
N ASP A 148 1.29 16.78 -3.96
CA ASP A 148 1.80 16.71 -5.33
C ASP A 148 0.77 17.19 -6.37
N VAL A 149 -0.51 16.85 -6.18
CA VAL A 149 -1.60 17.36 -7.02
C VAL A 149 -1.74 18.87 -6.87
N ALA A 150 -1.74 19.39 -5.64
CA ALA A 150 -1.85 20.82 -5.37
C ALA A 150 -0.68 21.60 -6.00
N LYS A 151 0.54 21.06 -5.85
CA LYS A 151 1.76 21.62 -6.44
C LYS A 151 1.68 21.64 -7.96
N ASN A 152 1.24 20.54 -8.58
CA ASN A 152 1.10 20.46 -10.04
C ASN A 152 0.14 21.51 -10.60
N LEU A 153 -0.99 21.75 -9.92
CA LEU A 153 -1.94 22.79 -10.32
C LEU A 153 -1.35 24.21 -10.19
N ALA A 154 -0.61 24.47 -9.10
CA ALA A 154 0.06 25.74 -8.90
C ALA A 154 1.12 26.00 -9.98
N GLU A 155 1.99 25.03 -10.24
CA GLU A 155 3.02 25.12 -11.29
C GLU A 155 2.41 25.29 -12.69
N SER A 156 1.34 24.55 -12.98
CA SER A 156 0.64 24.66 -14.27
C SER A 156 0.05 26.07 -14.48
N TYR A 157 -0.44 26.69 -13.41
CA TYR A 157 -0.88 28.08 -13.46
C TYR A 157 0.29 29.05 -13.67
N GLU A 158 1.38 28.91 -12.91
CA GLU A 158 2.57 29.78 -13.02
C GLU A 158 3.23 29.71 -14.40
N MET A 159 3.23 28.53 -15.03
CA MET A 159 3.76 28.34 -16.38
C MET A 159 2.84 28.90 -17.48
N GLY A 160 1.62 29.31 -17.14
CA GLY A 160 0.64 29.80 -18.11
C GLY A 160 0.18 28.73 -19.11
N ILE A 161 0.30 27.44 -18.75
CA ILE A 161 -0.08 26.34 -19.64
C ILE A 161 -1.60 26.14 -19.64
N GLY A 162 -2.13 25.75 -20.80
CA GLY A 162 -3.56 25.53 -20.98
C GLY A 162 -4.07 24.31 -20.19
N ILE A 163 -5.38 24.29 -19.94
CA ILE A 163 -6.05 23.23 -19.16
C ILE A 163 -5.80 21.81 -19.70
N LYS A 164 -5.62 21.66 -21.02
CA LYS A 164 -5.31 20.39 -21.66
C LYS A 164 -3.95 19.85 -21.24
N GLU A 165 -2.95 20.72 -21.20
CA GLU A 165 -1.58 20.36 -20.83
C GLU A 165 -1.47 20.13 -19.32
N ALA A 166 -2.12 20.98 -18.51
CA ALA A 166 -2.23 20.77 -17.07
C ALA A 166 -2.90 19.42 -16.73
N ALA A 167 -3.94 19.03 -17.46
CA ALA A 167 -4.57 17.72 -17.29
C ALA A 167 -3.66 16.54 -17.66
N VAL A 168 -2.75 16.71 -18.63
CA VAL A 168 -1.74 15.69 -18.98
C VAL A 168 -0.70 15.57 -17.86
N ARG A 169 -0.15 16.69 -17.38
CA ARG A 169 0.81 16.70 -16.27
C ARG A 169 0.22 16.13 -14.98
N LEU A 170 -1.04 16.46 -14.71
CA LEU A 170 -1.75 15.94 -13.54
C LEU A 170 -1.94 14.41 -13.63
N ARG A 171 -2.22 13.91 -14.84
CA ARG A 171 -2.28 12.46 -15.09
C ARG A 171 -0.93 11.81 -14.83
N GLU A 172 0.17 12.40 -15.32
CA GLU A 172 1.52 11.88 -15.09
C GLU A 172 1.87 11.81 -13.60
N VAL A 173 1.59 12.87 -12.82
CA VAL A 173 1.82 12.88 -11.36
C VAL A 173 1.04 11.78 -10.63
N ILE A 174 -0.21 11.55 -11.05
CA ILE A 174 -1.04 10.50 -10.47
C ILE A 174 -0.54 9.12 -10.90
N ASP A 175 -0.13 8.94 -12.16
CA ASP A 175 0.37 7.66 -12.67
C ASP A 175 1.71 7.28 -12.03
N GLU A 176 2.63 8.22 -11.85
CA GLU A 176 3.88 8.02 -11.11
C GLU A 176 3.62 7.61 -9.65
N THR A 177 2.65 8.27 -9.03
CA THR A 177 2.18 7.93 -7.68
C THR A 177 1.63 6.50 -7.65
N ARG A 178 0.81 6.12 -8.63
CA ARG A 178 0.22 4.79 -8.74
C ARG A 178 1.27 3.70 -8.91
N GLU A 179 2.21 3.91 -9.82
CA GLU A 179 3.20 2.90 -10.17
C GLU A 179 4.22 2.67 -9.05
N TYR A 180 4.80 3.72 -8.52
CA TYR A 180 5.91 3.59 -7.56
C TYR A 180 5.45 3.59 -6.12
N ARG A 181 4.52 4.48 -5.74
CA ARG A 181 4.14 4.64 -4.33
C ARG A 181 3.13 3.59 -3.90
N LEU A 182 2.10 3.29 -4.69
CA LEU A 182 1.11 2.28 -4.29
C LEU A 182 1.69 0.88 -4.24
N ARG A 183 2.54 0.48 -5.21
CA ARG A 183 3.28 -0.80 -5.12
C ARG A 183 4.17 -0.84 -3.89
N ARG A 184 4.85 0.27 -3.57
CA ARG A 184 5.70 0.34 -2.39
C ARG A 184 4.89 0.24 -1.09
N ILE A 185 3.76 0.93 -0.99
CA ILE A 185 2.83 0.81 0.16
C ILE A 185 2.35 -0.63 0.28
N ALA A 186 1.86 -1.22 -0.81
CA ALA A 186 1.41 -2.60 -0.79
C ALA A 186 2.53 -3.52 -0.27
N ARG A 187 3.75 -3.33 -0.74
CA ARG A 187 4.90 -4.12 -0.31
C ARG A 187 5.33 -3.86 1.14
N THR A 188 5.26 -2.64 1.64
CA THR A 188 5.71 -2.30 3.01
C THR A 188 4.68 -2.62 4.08
N GLU A 189 3.40 -2.57 3.72
CA GLU A 189 2.30 -2.74 4.68
C GLU A 189 1.78 -4.19 4.73
N VAL A 190 2.04 -4.99 3.69
CA VAL A 190 1.72 -6.42 3.64
C VAL A 190 2.85 -7.29 4.22
N GLN A 191 4.08 -6.77 4.32
CA GLN A 191 5.26 -7.45 4.85
C GLN A 191 5.44 -7.23 6.35
#